data_AF-A0A9D1RPH5-F1
#
_entry.id   AF-A0A9D1RPH5-F1
#
_cell.length_a   1.000
_cell.length_b   1.000
_cell.length_c   1.000
_cell.angle_alpha   90.00
_cell.angle_beta   90.00
_cell.angle_gamma   90.00
#
_symmetry.space_group_name_H-M   'P 1'
#
loop_
_entity.id
_entity.type
_entity.pdbx_description
1 polymer ?
#
loop_
_entity_poly.entity_id
_entity_poly.type
_entity_poly.pdbx_seq_one_letter_code
_entity_poly.pdbx_strand_id
1 'polypeptide(L)'
;MARHSAADSPTRVAAWVWVALAALVVVAVVVAWTVFSGGGDDKDDAAAASCIDGDQELLVWVDPAATKTAEKLVDEYNSSSPVVRDKCVTATYEVRSTADAVRSYREGMPGVAPVWIPAGTGFISGLSGAPTSVPVVGTDELVHVVPEGADAAPGAAAVPVGPENMVSVLAAVSAVPDGAPEVDAVGASVDRSSQEQITLQQAQNEGLPFYSSAAFADGNPVGEVQFPLVAFGSSPSVEEDDARAATDFLSTSTSEQDEEEVTPEPASPRLARYAGLD
;
A
#
# COMPACT_ATOMS: atom_id res chain seq x y z
N MET A 1 17.25 -65.23 11.91
CA MET A 1 15.94 -64.55 11.81
C MET A 1 15.85 -63.52 12.93
N ALA A 2 15.39 -62.30 12.60
CA ALA A 2 14.84 -61.23 13.47
C ALA A 2 15.54 -60.95 14.82
N ARG A 3 16.32 -59.86 14.97
CA ARG A 3 15.91 -58.46 15.33
C ARG A 3 15.00 -58.42 16.59
N HIS A 4 15.15 -57.58 17.61
CA HIS A 4 15.67 -56.21 17.76
C HIS A 4 16.11 -55.99 19.23
N SER A 5 17.15 -55.21 19.45
CA SER A 5 17.51 -54.66 20.77
C SER A 5 17.37 -53.14 20.74
N ALA A 6 16.60 -52.62 21.71
CA ALA A 6 16.63 -51.26 22.30
C ALA A 6 16.49 -50.05 21.34
N ALA A 7 15.80 -48.96 21.67
CA ALA A 7 15.00 -48.53 22.80
C ALA A 7 14.17 -47.35 22.28
N ASP A 8 12.95 -47.16 22.78
CA ASP A 8 12.33 -45.84 22.75
C ASP A 8 11.55 -45.69 24.05
N SER A 9 12.10 -44.92 24.97
CA SER A 9 11.41 -44.48 26.18
C SER A 9 10.49 -43.33 25.78
N PRO A 10 9.15 -43.48 25.78
CA PRO A 10 8.30 -42.31 25.63
C PRO A 10 8.51 -41.44 26.86
N THR A 11 8.99 -40.21 26.66
CA THR A 11 9.02 -39.17 27.67
C THR A 11 7.59 -39.02 28.20
N ARG A 12 7.34 -39.56 29.39
CA ARG A 12 6.06 -39.40 30.07
C ARG A 12 6.02 -37.98 30.62
N VAL A 13 5.63 -37.04 29.76
CA VAL A 13 5.35 -35.68 30.17
C VAL A 13 4.25 -35.76 31.22
N ALA A 14 4.55 -35.25 32.41
CA ALA A 14 3.65 -35.34 33.54
C ALA A 14 2.31 -34.66 33.18
N ALA A 15 1.19 -35.31 33.52
CA ALA A 15 -0.14 -34.89 33.07
C ALA A 15 -0.49 -33.43 33.42
N TRP A 16 0.13 -32.88 34.47
CA TRP A 16 -0.05 -31.47 34.88
C TRP A 16 0.47 -30.47 33.84
N VAL A 17 1.45 -30.84 33.02
CA VAL A 17 1.99 -29.98 31.96
C VAL A 17 0.95 -29.75 30.87
N TRP A 18 0.21 -30.79 30.49
CA TRP A 18 -0.85 -30.67 29.48
C TRP A 18 -2.01 -29.79 29.97
N VAL A 19 -2.37 -29.89 31.26
CA VAL A 19 -3.41 -29.04 31.85
C VAL A 19 -2.96 -27.57 31.89
N ALA A 20 -1.70 -27.30 32.24
CA ALA A 20 -1.16 -25.94 32.23
C ALA A 20 -1.10 -25.34 30.81
N LEU A 21 -0.74 -26.15 29.81
CA LEU A 21 -0.70 -25.73 28.40
C LEU A 21 -2.10 -25.43 27.87
N ALA A 22 -3.09 -26.28 28.18
CA ALA A 22 -4.48 -26.04 27.80
C ALA A 22 -5.04 -24.77 28.44
N ALA A 23 -4.74 -24.52 29.72
CA ALA A 23 -5.15 -23.28 30.40
C ALA A 23 -4.53 -22.03 29.74
N LEU A 24 -3.26 -22.10 29.34
CA LEU A 24 -2.57 -21.00 28.66
C LEU A 24 -3.19 -20.71 27.28
N VAL A 25 -3.54 -21.76 26.52
CA VAL A 25 -4.24 -21.61 25.23
C VAL A 25 -5.62 -20.97 25.42
N VAL A 26 -6.37 -21.38 26.44
CA VAL A 26 -7.68 -20.76 26.74
C VAL A 26 -7.53 -19.29 27.11
N VAL A 27 -6.53 -18.93 27.93
CA VAL A 27 -6.26 -17.52 28.25
C VAL A 27 -5.87 -16.74 26.99
N ALA A 28 -5.06 -17.30 26.10
CA ALA A 28 -4.70 -16.64 24.84
C ALA A 28 -5.91 -16.43 23.92
N VAL A 29 -6.83 -17.41 23.85
CA VAL A 29 -8.08 -17.27 23.08
C VAL A 29 -9.01 -16.24 23.72
N VAL A 30 -9.11 -16.20 25.05
CA VAL A 30 -9.91 -15.19 25.75
C VAL A 30 -9.31 -13.80 25.54
N VAL A 31 -7.98 -13.65 25.62
CA VAL A 31 -7.31 -12.35 25.39
C VAL A 31 -7.45 -11.92 23.93
N ALA A 32 -7.24 -12.84 22.97
CA ALA A 32 -7.49 -12.58 21.56
C ALA A 32 -8.94 -12.14 21.35
N TRP A 33 -9.91 -12.87 21.92
CA TRP A 33 -11.31 -12.50 21.85
C TRP A 33 -11.55 -11.13 22.46
N THR A 34 -11.00 -10.78 23.62
CA THR A 34 -11.18 -9.45 24.25
C THR A 34 -10.51 -8.30 23.49
N VAL A 35 -9.44 -8.56 22.72
CA VAL A 35 -8.86 -7.55 21.83
C VAL A 35 -9.74 -7.37 20.59
N PHE A 36 -10.30 -8.47 20.07
CA PHE A 36 -11.26 -8.41 18.95
C PHE A 36 -12.67 -7.94 19.36
N SER A 37 -13.06 -8.04 20.63
CA SER A 37 -14.41 -7.68 21.13
C SER A 37 -14.43 -6.48 22.08
N GLY A 38 -13.27 -5.96 22.50
CA GLY A 38 -13.15 -4.80 23.40
C GLY A 38 -13.09 -3.44 22.71
N GLY A 39 -13.36 -3.37 21.40
CA GLY A 39 -13.49 -2.12 20.65
C GLY A 39 -14.85 -1.43 20.78
N GLY A 40 -15.79 -2.02 21.53
CA GLY A 40 -17.09 -1.41 21.78
C GLY A 40 -17.43 -1.49 23.25
N ASP A 41 -17.30 -0.38 23.97
CA ASP A 41 -18.18 -0.05 25.10
C ASP A 41 -18.13 1.47 25.40
N ASP A 42 -19.28 2.08 25.10
CA ASP A 42 -19.91 3.27 25.68
C ASP A 42 -19.34 4.68 25.45
N LYS A 43 -20.06 5.46 24.63
CA LYS A 43 -20.77 6.67 25.09
C LYS A 43 -21.90 7.08 24.14
N ASP A 44 -23.11 6.96 24.67
CA ASP A 44 -24.40 7.39 24.13
C ASP A 44 -24.44 8.85 23.64
N ASP A 45 -24.78 9.05 22.37
CA ASP A 45 -25.78 10.01 21.86
C ASP A 45 -25.83 10.03 20.31
N ALA A 46 -25.85 8.84 19.68
CA ALA A 46 -26.30 8.68 18.30
C ALA A 46 -27.21 7.45 18.24
N ALA A 47 -28.47 7.65 18.60
CA ALA A 47 -29.48 6.61 18.63
C ALA A 47 -29.55 5.82 17.30
N ALA A 48 -29.33 4.50 17.39
CA ALA A 48 -29.74 3.48 16.44
C ALA A 48 -29.11 3.49 15.04
N ALA A 49 -27.79 3.39 14.98
CA ALA A 49 -27.14 2.62 13.94
C ALA A 49 -26.66 1.29 14.55
N SER A 50 -27.60 0.45 15.01
CA SER A 50 -27.26 -0.95 15.21
C SER A 50 -26.85 -1.46 13.84
N CYS A 51 -25.66 -2.00 13.69
CA CYS A 51 -25.23 -2.61 12.43
C CYS A 51 -26.05 -3.88 12.20
N ILE A 52 -27.28 -3.70 11.70
CA ILE A 52 -28.31 -4.73 11.53
C ILE A 52 -27.78 -5.83 10.60
N ASP A 53 -27.05 -5.44 9.57
CA ASP A 53 -26.47 -6.33 8.57
C ASP A 53 -25.03 -6.76 8.92
N GLY A 54 -24.56 -6.44 10.14
CA GLY A 54 -23.27 -6.87 10.69
C GLY A 54 -22.10 -5.97 10.31
N ASP A 55 -20.90 -6.53 10.39
CA ASP A 55 -19.64 -5.82 10.13
C ASP A 55 -19.21 -5.99 8.66
N GLN A 56 -18.59 -4.94 8.09
CA GLN A 56 -17.99 -4.93 6.76
C GLN A 56 -16.54 -4.47 6.87
N GLU A 57 -15.62 -5.22 6.27
CA GLU A 57 -14.25 -4.78 6.10
C GLU A 57 -14.14 -3.97 4.80
N LEU A 58 -13.55 -2.78 4.88
CA LEU A 58 -13.24 -1.94 3.72
C LEU A 58 -11.74 -2.03 3.42
N LEU A 59 -11.39 -2.73 2.35
CA LEU A 59 -10.01 -2.84 1.91
C LEU A 59 -9.53 -1.56 1.19
N VAL A 60 -8.40 -1.03 1.63
CA VAL A 60 -7.69 0.09 1.01
C VAL A 60 -6.36 -0.43 0.45
N TRP A 61 -6.14 -0.34 -0.85
CA TRP A 61 -4.80 -0.54 -1.41
C TRP A 61 -4.00 0.74 -1.32
N VAL A 62 -2.75 0.63 -0.89
CA VAL A 62 -1.88 1.79 -0.72
C VAL A 62 -0.53 1.54 -1.38
N ASP A 63 -0.10 2.50 -2.19
CA ASP A 63 1.27 2.53 -2.67
C ASP A 63 2.21 2.66 -1.47
N PRO A 64 3.29 1.89 -1.39
CA PRO A 64 4.14 1.86 -0.21
C PRO A 64 4.61 3.25 0.29
N ALA A 65 4.84 4.20 -0.60
CA ALA A 65 5.17 5.58 -0.23
C ALA A 65 4.05 6.36 0.44
N ALA A 66 2.80 5.98 0.18
CA ALA A 66 1.62 6.58 0.78
C ALA A 66 1.21 5.90 2.10
N THR A 67 1.98 4.93 2.63
CA THR A 67 1.59 4.16 3.83
C THR A 67 1.28 5.05 5.04
N LYS A 68 2.08 6.10 5.29
CA LYS A 68 1.84 7.04 6.40
C LYS A 68 0.54 7.83 6.22
N THR A 69 0.25 8.24 4.99
CA THR A 69 -1.00 8.92 4.64
C THR A 69 -2.18 7.98 4.85
N ALA A 70 -2.08 6.73 4.39
CA ALA A 70 -3.13 5.75 4.56
C ALA A 70 -3.39 5.38 6.02
N GLU A 71 -2.34 5.21 6.84
CA GLU A 71 -2.48 4.95 8.28
C GLU A 71 -3.30 6.04 8.95
N LYS A 72 -2.97 7.32 8.69
CA LYS A 72 -3.75 8.46 9.20
C LYS A 72 -5.22 8.41 8.76
N LEU A 73 -5.48 8.23 7.47
CA LEU A 73 -6.85 8.23 6.93
C LEU A 73 -7.68 7.06 7.46
N VAL A 74 -7.08 5.88 7.56
CA VAL A 74 -7.74 4.67 8.10
C VAL A 74 -8.04 4.84 9.59
N ASP A 75 -7.09 5.35 10.38
CA ASP A 75 -7.29 5.60 11.80
C ASP A 75 -8.39 6.64 12.04
N GLU A 76 -8.39 7.73 11.26
CA GLU A 76 -9.40 8.78 11.31
C GLU A 76 -10.78 8.24 10.97
N TYR A 77 -10.90 7.50 9.86
CA TYR A 77 -12.14 6.86 9.44
C TYR A 77 -12.68 5.91 10.53
N ASN A 78 -11.85 4.99 11.01
CA ASN A 78 -12.24 4.01 12.02
C ASN A 78 -12.58 4.65 13.37
N SER A 79 -11.95 5.78 13.74
CA SER A 79 -12.26 6.50 14.97
C SER A 79 -13.69 7.07 15.01
N SER A 80 -14.29 7.29 13.84
CA SER A 80 -15.67 7.76 13.71
C SER A 80 -16.73 6.68 13.89
N SER A 81 -16.33 5.40 13.98
CA SER A 81 -17.22 4.23 13.98
C SER A 81 -18.24 4.28 12.84
N PRO A 82 -17.77 4.25 11.58
CA PRO A 82 -18.61 4.57 10.43
C PRO A 82 -19.65 3.48 10.19
N VAL A 83 -20.88 3.92 9.92
CA VAL A 83 -21.97 3.02 9.55
C VAL A 83 -22.47 3.39 8.16
N VAL A 84 -22.27 2.46 7.22
CA VAL A 84 -22.71 2.62 5.84
C VAL A 84 -23.94 1.74 5.65
N ARG A 85 -25.09 2.41 5.53
CA ARG A 85 -26.42 1.79 5.53
C ARG A 85 -26.71 1.09 6.86
N ASP A 86 -26.53 -0.23 6.90
CA ASP A 86 -26.87 -1.11 8.02
C ASP A 86 -25.63 -1.90 8.49
N LYS A 87 -24.44 -1.54 8.01
CA LYS A 87 -23.17 -2.24 8.28
C LYS A 87 -22.17 -1.35 9.00
N CYS A 88 -21.51 -1.89 10.01
CA CYS A 88 -20.38 -1.26 10.70
C CYS A 88 -19.15 -1.45 9.81
N VAL A 89 -18.59 -0.37 9.27
CA VAL A 89 -17.44 -0.47 8.38
C VAL A 89 -16.15 -0.33 9.18
N THR A 90 -15.20 -1.24 8.96
CA THR A 90 -13.83 -1.13 9.45
C THR A 90 -12.88 -1.09 8.27
N ALA A 91 -12.18 0.01 8.09
CA ALA A 91 -11.17 0.13 7.06
C ALA A 91 -9.87 -0.57 7.47
N THR A 92 -9.27 -1.31 6.54
CA THR A 92 -7.93 -1.89 6.65
C THR A 92 -7.14 -1.55 5.40
N TYR A 93 -5.81 -1.43 5.50
CA TYR A 93 -4.98 -1.18 4.33
C TYR A 93 -4.03 -2.34 4.03
N GLU A 94 -3.83 -2.61 2.74
CA GLU A 94 -2.83 -3.53 2.21
C GLU A 94 -1.85 -2.76 1.33
N VAL A 95 -0.57 -2.89 1.63
CA VAL A 95 0.50 -2.30 0.85
C VAL A 95 0.62 -3.03 -0.49
N ARG A 96 0.37 -2.32 -1.58
CA ARG A 96 0.43 -2.84 -2.95
C ARG A 96 1.02 -1.77 -3.87
N SER A 97 2.06 -2.13 -4.62
CA SER A 97 2.67 -1.20 -5.58
C SER A 97 1.63 -0.70 -6.59
N THR A 98 1.74 0.57 -7.00
CA THR A 98 0.85 1.15 -8.00
C THR A 98 0.81 0.30 -9.29
N ALA A 99 1.94 -0.25 -9.73
CA ALA A 99 2.00 -1.13 -10.90
C ALA A 99 1.19 -2.43 -10.72
N ASP A 100 1.29 -3.08 -9.56
CA ASP A 100 0.55 -4.31 -9.26
C ASP A 100 -0.96 -4.05 -9.11
N ALA A 101 -1.33 -2.94 -8.47
CA ALA A 101 -2.72 -2.51 -8.34
C ALA A 101 -3.34 -2.26 -9.73
N VAL A 102 -2.67 -1.49 -10.60
CA VAL A 102 -3.15 -1.19 -11.96
C VAL A 102 -3.37 -2.46 -12.77
N ARG A 103 -2.41 -3.41 -12.72
CA ARG A 103 -2.56 -4.71 -13.37
C ARG A 103 -3.80 -5.45 -12.85
N SER A 104 -4.00 -5.46 -11.54
CA SER A 104 -5.16 -6.10 -10.90
C SER A 104 -6.50 -5.50 -11.34
N TYR A 105 -6.59 -4.16 -11.40
CA TYR A 105 -7.79 -3.46 -11.88
C TYR A 105 -8.03 -3.69 -13.37
N ARG A 106 -7.00 -3.66 -14.22
CA ARG A 106 -7.11 -3.89 -15.67
C ARG A 106 -7.53 -5.32 -16.01
N GLU A 107 -7.02 -6.29 -15.27
CA GLU A 107 -7.39 -7.70 -15.43
C GLU A 107 -8.80 -8.01 -14.87
N GLY A 108 -9.39 -7.07 -14.13
CA GLY A 108 -10.71 -7.24 -13.53
C GLY A 108 -10.75 -8.35 -12.49
N MET A 109 -9.64 -8.57 -11.77
CA MET A 109 -9.57 -9.62 -10.76
C MET A 109 -10.64 -9.40 -9.68
N PRO A 110 -11.26 -10.47 -9.14
CA PRO A 110 -12.16 -10.33 -8.00
C PRO A 110 -11.38 -9.88 -6.76
N GLY A 111 -12.03 -9.08 -5.90
CA GLY A 111 -11.44 -8.63 -4.64
C GLY A 111 -10.37 -7.54 -4.80
N VAL A 112 -10.44 -6.75 -5.88
CA VAL A 112 -9.68 -5.49 -5.95
C VAL A 112 -10.19 -4.53 -4.88
N ALA A 113 -9.30 -3.73 -4.31
CA ALA A 113 -9.70 -2.79 -3.28
C ALA A 113 -10.67 -1.72 -3.84
N PRO A 114 -11.79 -1.45 -3.17
CA PRO A 114 -12.69 -0.37 -3.56
C PRO A 114 -12.11 1.03 -3.28
N VAL A 115 -11.07 1.12 -2.44
CA VAL A 115 -10.30 2.35 -2.21
C VAL A 115 -8.84 2.11 -2.59
N TRP A 116 -8.22 3.09 -3.25
CA TRP A 116 -6.82 3.02 -3.64
C TRP A 116 -6.11 4.36 -3.49
N ILE A 117 -4.90 4.35 -2.93
CA ILE A 117 -4.01 5.50 -2.83
C ILE A 117 -2.72 5.21 -3.63
N PRO A 118 -2.67 5.54 -4.93
CA PRO A 118 -1.48 5.32 -5.76
C PRO A 118 -0.38 6.36 -5.56
N ALA A 119 0.80 6.04 -6.07
CA ALA A 119 1.84 7.01 -6.37
C ALA A 119 1.55 7.70 -7.71
N GLY A 120 1.07 8.94 -7.64
CA GLY A 120 0.73 9.78 -8.78
C GLY A 120 -0.66 9.49 -9.37
N THR A 121 -1.11 10.40 -10.23
CA THR A 121 -2.45 10.35 -10.85
C THR A 121 -2.48 9.62 -12.19
N GLY A 122 -1.31 9.39 -12.81
CA GLY A 122 -1.16 8.96 -14.20
C GLY A 122 -1.84 7.63 -14.58
N PHE A 123 -2.12 6.77 -13.61
CA PHE A 123 -2.55 5.40 -13.85
C PHE A 123 -4.03 5.14 -13.55
N ILE A 124 -4.76 6.17 -13.15
CA ILE A 124 -6.17 6.09 -12.77
C ILE A 124 -7.06 6.10 -14.02
N SER A 125 -6.69 6.92 -15.01
CA SER A 125 -7.49 7.15 -16.20
C SER A 125 -7.74 5.85 -16.97
N GLY A 126 -9.02 5.55 -17.19
CA GLY A 126 -9.45 4.36 -17.96
C GLY A 126 -9.62 3.08 -17.13
N LEU A 127 -9.38 3.12 -15.82
CA LEU A 127 -9.76 2.01 -14.94
C LEU A 127 -11.29 1.95 -14.78
N SER A 128 -11.84 0.73 -14.75
CA SER A 128 -13.29 0.54 -14.56
C SER A 128 -13.71 0.98 -13.17
N GLY A 129 -14.78 1.78 -13.08
CA GLY A 129 -15.27 2.32 -11.81
C GLY A 129 -14.46 3.49 -11.25
N ALA A 130 -13.32 3.87 -11.86
CA ALA A 130 -12.56 5.03 -11.40
C ALA A 130 -13.33 6.33 -11.65
N PRO A 131 -13.24 7.31 -10.73
CA PRO A 131 -13.84 8.63 -10.91
C PRO A 131 -13.07 9.43 -11.97
N THR A 132 -13.71 10.48 -12.49
CA THR A 132 -13.11 11.39 -13.48
C THR A 132 -12.16 12.41 -12.86
N SER A 133 -12.23 12.57 -11.55
CA SER A 133 -11.45 13.51 -10.76
C SER A 133 -11.22 12.91 -9.38
N VAL A 134 -10.07 13.21 -8.79
CA VAL A 134 -9.62 12.62 -7.53
C VAL A 134 -9.02 13.70 -6.63
N PRO A 135 -9.34 13.72 -5.34
CA PRO A 135 -8.66 14.60 -4.39
C PRO A 135 -7.24 14.10 -4.11
N VAL A 136 -6.33 15.04 -3.89
CA VAL A 136 -4.97 14.75 -3.41
C VAL A 136 -4.97 14.81 -1.88
N VAL A 137 -4.73 13.67 -1.23
CA VAL A 137 -4.77 13.52 0.23
C VAL A 137 -3.39 13.53 0.88
N GLY A 138 -2.34 13.64 0.07
CA GLY A 138 -0.97 13.78 0.54
C GLY A 138 0.02 14.02 -0.59
N THR A 139 1.18 14.55 -0.23
CA THR A 139 2.33 14.69 -1.12
C THR A 139 3.59 14.27 -0.39
N ASP A 140 4.63 13.88 -1.14
CA ASP A 140 5.95 13.60 -0.60
C ASP A 140 7.04 14.04 -1.58
N GLU A 141 8.21 14.41 -1.05
CA GLU A 141 9.34 14.78 -1.88
C GLU A 141 9.95 13.55 -2.55
N LEU A 142 10.33 13.69 -3.81
CA LEU A 142 11.12 12.71 -4.53
C LEU A 142 12.58 13.10 -4.41
N VAL A 143 13.43 12.16 -3.98
CA VAL A 143 14.83 12.43 -3.68
C VAL A 143 15.79 11.56 -4.47
N HIS A 144 16.94 12.13 -4.78
CA HIS A 144 18.11 11.44 -5.28
C HIS A 144 19.16 11.34 -4.17
N VAL A 145 19.44 10.12 -3.74
CA VAL A 145 20.43 9.81 -2.70
C VAL A 145 21.76 9.53 -3.38
N VAL A 146 22.79 10.31 -3.04
CA VAL A 146 24.16 10.14 -3.57
C VAL A 146 25.10 9.81 -2.40
N PRO A 147 25.62 8.58 -2.32
CA PRO A 147 26.58 8.19 -1.30
C PRO A 147 27.87 9.01 -1.37
N GLU A 148 28.54 9.18 -0.23
CA GLU A 148 29.82 9.90 -0.17
C GLU A 148 30.86 9.25 -1.10
N GLY A 149 31.40 10.03 -2.03
CA GLY A 149 32.40 9.57 -3.00
C GLY A 149 31.84 8.85 -4.24
N ALA A 150 30.51 8.69 -4.34
CA ALA A 150 29.86 8.25 -5.58
C ALA A 150 29.77 9.39 -6.61
N ASP A 151 29.62 9.03 -7.88
CA ASP A 151 29.33 10.02 -8.93
C ASP A 151 27.91 10.59 -8.70
N ALA A 152 27.80 11.91 -8.70
CA ALA A 152 26.53 12.61 -8.54
C ALA A 152 25.70 12.68 -9.83
N ALA A 153 26.21 12.15 -10.95
CA ALA A 153 25.50 12.14 -12.21
C ALA A 153 24.16 11.37 -12.11
N PRO A 154 23.00 12.01 -12.36
CA PRO A 154 21.68 11.38 -12.31
C PRO A 154 21.55 10.09 -13.13
N GLY A 155 22.29 9.98 -14.24
CA GLY A 155 22.29 8.79 -15.10
C GLY A 155 23.06 7.59 -14.55
N ALA A 156 23.80 7.73 -13.45
CA ALA A 156 24.51 6.64 -12.79
C ALA A 156 23.70 6.00 -11.64
N ALA A 157 22.57 6.61 -11.28
CA ALA A 157 21.73 6.17 -10.17
C ALA A 157 20.91 4.92 -10.52
N ALA A 158 20.80 4.03 -9.54
CA ALA A 158 19.91 2.89 -9.60
C ALA A 158 18.45 3.32 -9.38
N VAL A 159 17.53 2.63 -10.06
CA VAL A 159 16.11 2.69 -9.76
C VAL A 159 15.75 1.40 -9.04
N PRO A 160 15.66 1.44 -7.70
CA PRO A 160 15.43 0.23 -6.94
C PRO A 160 14.07 -0.37 -7.28
N VAL A 161 14.03 -1.70 -7.37
CA VAL A 161 12.80 -2.47 -7.39
C VAL A 161 12.34 -2.74 -5.96
N GLY A 162 11.04 -2.99 -5.82
CA GLY A 162 10.40 -3.20 -4.54
C GLY A 162 9.18 -2.29 -4.38
N PRO A 163 8.70 -2.10 -3.14
CA PRO A 163 7.52 -1.27 -2.87
C PRO A 163 7.51 0.08 -3.60
N GLU A 164 8.67 0.71 -3.71
CA GLU A 164 8.87 2.03 -4.30
C GLU A 164 9.02 2.04 -5.82
N ASN A 165 8.74 0.96 -6.56
CA ASN A 165 9.10 0.90 -7.98
C ASN A 165 8.54 2.08 -8.77
N MET A 166 7.32 2.52 -8.47
CA MET A 166 6.70 3.65 -9.14
C MET A 166 7.25 4.99 -8.66
N VAL A 167 7.46 5.16 -7.36
CA VAL A 167 8.07 6.38 -6.80
C VAL A 167 9.50 6.59 -7.27
N SER A 168 10.29 5.51 -7.34
CA SER A 168 11.66 5.54 -7.83
C SER A 168 11.72 5.89 -9.32
N VAL A 169 10.77 5.37 -10.11
CA VAL A 169 10.62 5.73 -11.53
C VAL A 169 10.20 7.19 -11.68
N LEU A 170 9.22 7.66 -10.90
CA LEU A 170 8.79 9.06 -10.90
C LEU A 170 9.96 9.99 -10.57
N ALA A 171 10.71 9.69 -9.51
CA ALA A 171 11.89 10.45 -9.11
C ALA A 171 12.95 10.50 -10.22
N ALA A 172 13.23 9.35 -10.86
CA ALA A 172 14.18 9.27 -11.97
C ALA A 172 13.71 10.09 -13.19
N VAL A 173 12.41 10.06 -13.50
CA VAL A 173 11.83 10.88 -14.58
C VAL A 173 11.90 12.37 -14.22
N SER A 174 11.63 12.76 -12.97
CA SER A 174 11.74 14.15 -12.52
C SER A 174 13.18 14.68 -12.57
N ALA A 175 14.17 13.81 -12.32
CA ALA A 175 15.59 14.16 -12.36
C ALA A 175 16.13 14.35 -13.79
N VAL A 176 15.47 13.82 -14.82
CA VAL A 176 15.94 13.86 -16.21
C VAL A 176 15.00 14.71 -17.07
N PRO A 177 15.44 15.86 -17.62
CA PRO A 177 14.57 16.73 -18.40
C PRO A 177 14.12 16.12 -19.73
N ASP A 178 12.92 16.50 -20.17
CA ASP A 178 12.38 16.15 -21.48
C ASP A 178 13.32 16.60 -22.61
N GLY A 179 13.70 15.65 -23.48
CA GLY A 179 14.60 15.90 -24.62
C GLY A 179 16.07 15.58 -24.38
N ALA A 180 16.46 15.14 -23.18
CA ALA A 180 17.72 14.42 -22.99
C ALA A 180 17.70 13.14 -23.86
N PRO A 181 18.82 12.76 -24.53
CA PRO A 181 18.87 11.54 -25.35
C PRO A 181 18.35 10.39 -24.51
N GLU A 182 17.44 9.60 -25.08
CA GLU A 182 16.68 8.50 -24.48
C GLU A 182 17.55 7.72 -23.51
N VAL A 183 17.62 8.21 -22.26
CA VAL A 183 18.46 7.58 -21.28
C VAL A 183 17.70 6.33 -20.87
N ASP A 184 18.27 5.19 -21.20
CA ASP A 184 18.08 3.88 -20.56
C ASP A 184 18.22 3.95 -19.01
N ALA A 185 18.42 5.14 -18.42
CA ALA A 185 18.82 5.44 -17.04
C ALA A 185 17.82 5.06 -15.95
N VAL A 186 16.63 4.56 -16.29
CA VAL A 186 15.69 4.08 -15.26
C VAL A 186 15.85 2.57 -15.02
N GLY A 187 16.71 1.88 -15.78
CA GLY A 187 17.01 0.46 -15.58
C GLY A 187 18.46 0.03 -15.85
N ALA A 188 19.27 0.90 -16.44
CA ALA A 188 20.68 0.63 -16.67
C ALA A 188 21.53 1.40 -15.66
N SER A 189 21.72 0.84 -14.47
CA SER A 189 23.03 1.06 -13.82
C SER A 189 24.06 0.66 -14.87
N VAL A 190 25.00 1.55 -15.18
CA VAL A 190 25.82 1.65 -16.42
C VAL A 190 26.52 0.36 -16.92
N ASP A 191 26.44 -0.77 -16.22
CA ASP A 191 26.98 -2.07 -16.63
C ASP A 191 26.10 -3.31 -16.28
N ARG A 192 24.86 -3.14 -15.77
CA ARG A 192 23.98 -4.27 -15.44
C ARG A 192 22.91 -4.50 -16.50
N SER A 193 22.67 -5.77 -16.81
CA SER A 193 21.56 -6.15 -17.69
C SER A 193 20.22 -5.69 -17.10
N SER A 194 19.24 -5.39 -17.94
CA SER A 194 17.85 -5.04 -17.55
C SER A 194 17.13 -6.12 -16.71
N GLN A 195 17.78 -7.25 -16.44
CA GLN A 195 17.29 -8.34 -15.60
C GLN A 195 17.83 -8.33 -14.17
N GLU A 196 18.83 -7.49 -13.86
CA GLU A 196 19.44 -7.41 -12.53
C GLU A 196 18.76 -6.33 -11.69
N GLN A 197 17.55 -6.64 -11.25
CA GLN A 197 16.76 -5.79 -10.37
C GLN A 197 17.44 -5.65 -9.00
N ILE A 198 17.62 -4.43 -8.51
CA ILE A 198 18.25 -4.14 -7.22
C ILE A 198 17.23 -3.59 -6.22
N THR A 199 17.19 -4.10 -4.99
CA THR A 199 16.30 -3.52 -3.96
C THR A 199 16.87 -2.23 -3.38
N LEU A 200 16.02 -1.39 -2.76
CA LEU A 200 16.49 -0.20 -2.02
C LEU A 200 17.58 -0.56 -1.01
N GLN A 201 17.36 -1.63 -0.23
CA GLN A 201 18.34 -2.10 0.76
C GLN A 201 19.65 -2.55 0.13
N GLN A 202 19.60 -3.19 -1.05
CA GLN A 202 20.82 -3.58 -1.76
C GLN A 202 21.56 -2.38 -2.33
N ALA A 203 20.86 -1.37 -2.87
CA ALA A 203 21.49 -0.13 -3.34
C ALA A 203 22.20 0.60 -2.19
N GLN A 204 21.58 0.63 -1.01
CA GLN A 204 22.19 1.16 0.21
C GLN A 204 23.44 0.36 0.62
N ASN A 205 23.35 -0.98 0.65
CA ASN A 205 24.46 -1.85 1.04
C ASN A 205 25.66 -1.76 0.08
N GLU A 206 25.38 -1.58 -1.21
CA GLU A 206 26.41 -1.45 -2.26
C GLU A 206 26.94 -0.01 -2.41
N GLY A 207 26.37 0.97 -1.68
CA GLY A 207 26.78 2.37 -1.76
C GLY A 207 26.54 2.98 -3.14
N LEU A 208 25.45 2.59 -3.80
CA LEU A 208 25.08 3.13 -5.12
C LEU A 208 24.19 4.36 -4.96
N PRO A 209 24.30 5.37 -5.85
CA PRO A 209 23.29 6.40 -5.93
C PRO A 209 21.93 5.79 -6.31
N PHE A 210 20.85 6.26 -5.72
CA PHE A 210 19.50 5.74 -5.99
C PHE A 210 18.40 6.79 -5.84
N TYR A 211 17.26 6.55 -6.48
CA TYR A 211 16.06 7.38 -6.35
C TYR A 211 15.03 6.73 -5.42
N SER A 212 14.31 7.54 -4.63
CA SER A 212 13.20 7.10 -3.76
C SER A 212 12.35 8.31 -3.35
N SER A 213 11.33 8.14 -2.49
CA SER A 213 10.72 9.28 -1.80
C SER A 213 11.47 9.62 -0.51
N ALA A 214 11.29 10.86 -0.05
CA ALA A 214 11.85 11.34 1.21
C ALA A 214 11.33 10.55 2.41
N ALA A 215 10.13 9.95 2.33
CA ALA A 215 9.65 9.04 3.37
C ALA A 215 10.57 7.83 3.63
N PHE A 216 11.42 7.43 2.65
CA PHE A 216 12.33 6.29 2.78
C PHE A 216 13.81 6.64 2.92
N ALA A 217 14.22 7.85 2.56
CA ALA A 217 15.61 8.29 2.67
C ALA A 217 15.77 9.82 2.62
N ASP A 218 16.86 10.33 3.18
CA ASP A 218 17.28 11.72 2.97
C ASP A 218 18.07 11.84 1.65
N GLY A 219 17.83 12.89 0.87
CA GLY A 219 18.56 13.11 -0.39
C GLY A 219 18.34 14.49 -0.99
N ASN A 220 18.89 14.70 -2.20
CA ASN A 220 18.66 15.94 -2.94
C ASN A 220 17.28 15.90 -3.58
N PRO A 221 16.40 16.89 -3.38
CA PRO A 221 15.07 16.90 -3.97
C PRO A 221 15.20 16.98 -5.50
N VAL A 222 14.47 16.11 -6.18
CA VAL A 222 14.39 16.06 -7.64
C VAL A 222 12.97 16.27 -8.16
N GLY A 223 11.97 16.20 -7.29
CA GLY A 223 10.57 16.42 -7.63
C GLY A 223 9.65 16.18 -6.44
N GLU A 224 8.36 16.06 -6.73
CA GLU A 224 7.32 15.75 -5.75
C GLU A 224 6.38 14.70 -6.34
N VAL A 225 5.86 13.80 -5.50
CA VAL A 225 4.80 12.86 -5.84
C VAL A 225 3.53 13.24 -5.09
N GLN A 226 2.40 13.17 -5.80
CA GLN A 226 1.07 13.35 -5.23
C GLN A 226 0.43 11.98 -4.98
N PHE A 227 -0.26 11.85 -3.86
CA PHE A 227 -1.03 10.67 -3.49
C PHE A 227 -2.52 10.99 -3.58
N PRO A 228 -3.17 10.71 -4.72
CA PRO A 228 -4.61 10.87 -4.84
C PRO A 228 -5.34 9.77 -4.07
N LEU A 229 -6.56 10.07 -3.62
CA LEU A 229 -7.46 9.07 -3.04
C LEU A 229 -8.51 8.67 -4.08
N VAL A 230 -8.49 7.42 -4.48
CA VAL A 230 -9.41 6.87 -5.49
C VAL A 230 -10.46 6.01 -4.79
N ALA A 231 -11.71 6.47 -4.78
CA ALA A 231 -12.86 5.64 -4.43
C ALA A 231 -13.52 5.12 -5.70
N PHE A 232 -13.48 3.80 -5.89
CA PHE A 232 -14.08 3.16 -7.06
C PHE A 232 -15.59 3.04 -6.89
N GLY A 233 -16.32 3.38 -7.95
CA GLY A 233 -17.72 3.03 -8.10
C GLY A 233 -17.92 1.54 -8.36
N SER A 234 -19.18 1.12 -8.23
CA SER A 234 -19.63 -0.24 -8.51
C SER A 234 -19.23 -0.71 -9.91
N SER A 235 -18.64 -1.90 -10.00
CA SER A 235 -18.10 -2.48 -11.23
C SER A 235 -18.14 -4.02 -11.15
N PRO A 236 -17.75 -4.76 -12.20
CA PRO A 236 -17.64 -6.22 -12.11
C PRO A 236 -16.64 -6.72 -11.05
N SER A 237 -15.71 -5.86 -10.60
CA SER A 237 -14.66 -6.22 -9.64
C SER A 237 -14.85 -5.57 -8.26
N VAL A 238 -15.73 -4.57 -8.16
CA VAL A 238 -16.05 -3.84 -6.93
C VAL A 238 -17.55 -3.93 -6.68
N GLU A 239 -17.95 -4.56 -5.57
CA GLU A 239 -19.36 -4.72 -5.22
C GLU A 239 -19.99 -3.37 -4.83
N GLU A 240 -21.32 -3.27 -4.96
CA GLU A 240 -22.06 -2.03 -4.67
C GLU A 240 -21.92 -1.57 -3.21
N ASP A 241 -21.93 -2.50 -2.26
CA ASP A 241 -21.77 -2.16 -0.84
C ASP A 241 -20.34 -1.66 -0.55
N ASP A 242 -19.33 -2.21 -1.21
CA ASP A 242 -17.94 -1.77 -1.09
C ASP A 242 -17.72 -0.39 -1.74
N ALA A 243 -18.34 -0.13 -2.89
CA ALA A 243 -18.30 1.18 -3.54
C ALA A 243 -18.93 2.29 -2.68
N ARG A 244 -19.99 1.95 -1.91
CA ARG A 244 -20.62 2.87 -0.96
C ARG A 244 -19.70 3.15 0.22
N ALA A 245 -19.09 2.11 0.79
CA ALA A 245 -18.12 2.26 1.86
C ALA A 245 -16.89 3.08 1.40
N ALA A 246 -16.42 2.88 0.16
CA ALA A 246 -15.36 3.70 -0.43
C ALA A 246 -15.75 5.17 -0.60
N THR A 247 -16.99 5.44 -1.01
CA THR A 247 -17.50 6.82 -1.13
C THR A 247 -17.60 7.50 0.24
N ASP A 248 -18.03 6.75 1.25
CA ASP A 248 -18.11 7.23 2.63
C ASP A 248 -16.71 7.53 3.20
N PHE A 249 -15.75 6.62 2.97
CA PHE A 249 -14.33 6.82 3.30
C PHE A 249 -13.74 8.06 2.64
N LEU A 250 -14.00 8.26 1.34
CA LEU A 250 -13.60 9.47 0.61
C LEU A 250 -14.19 10.73 1.22
N SER A 251 -15.48 10.70 1.56
CA SER A 251 -16.15 11.87 2.13
C SER A 251 -15.59 12.25 3.49
N THR A 252 -15.24 11.26 4.31
CA THR A 252 -14.62 11.49 5.62
C THR A 252 -13.23 12.07 5.44
N SER A 253 -12.41 11.45 4.59
CA SER A 253 -11.01 11.83 4.33
C SER A 253 -10.84 13.25 3.77
N THR A 254 -11.85 13.75 3.04
CA THR A 254 -11.79 15.06 2.36
C THR A 254 -12.57 16.16 3.07
N SER A 255 -13.37 15.84 4.09
CA SER A 255 -14.28 16.79 4.74
C SER A 255 -13.62 17.90 5.56
N GLU A 256 -12.34 17.75 5.92
CA GLU A 256 -11.61 18.71 6.77
C GLU A 256 -10.61 19.60 6.00
N GLN A 257 -10.42 19.40 4.69
CA GLN A 257 -9.31 19.99 3.94
C GLN A 257 -9.80 20.70 2.67
N ASP A 258 -9.24 21.88 2.37
CA ASP A 258 -9.35 22.55 1.07
C ASP A 258 -8.48 21.76 0.04
N GLU A 259 -8.88 20.54 -0.29
CA GLU A 259 -8.08 19.63 -1.13
C GLU A 259 -8.20 20.00 -2.61
N GLU A 260 -7.04 19.96 -3.29
CA GLU A 260 -6.97 20.12 -4.73
C GLU A 260 -7.52 18.86 -5.40
N GLU A 261 -8.62 19.03 -6.14
CA GLU A 261 -9.18 17.97 -6.97
C GLU A 261 -8.51 18.00 -8.34
N VAL A 262 -7.85 16.90 -8.70
CA VAL A 262 -7.09 16.77 -9.93
C VAL A 262 -7.84 15.86 -10.90
N THR A 263 -7.84 16.21 -12.19
CA THR A 263 -8.32 15.32 -13.24
C THR A 263 -7.15 14.43 -13.70
N PRO A 264 -7.20 13.11 -13.49
CA PRO A 264 -6.11 12.22 -13.89
C PRO A 264 -5.86 12.27 -15.39
N GLU A 265 -4.65 12.66 -15.79
CA GLU A 265 -4.17 12.52 -17.16
C GLU A 265 -3.47 11.17 -17.33
N PRO A 266 -3.60 10.50 -18.49
CA PRO A 266 -2.94 9.23 -18.69
C PRO A 266 -1.41 9.39 -18.60
N ALA A 267 -0.77 8.42 -17.94
CA ALA A 267 0.68 8.35 -17.81
C ALA A 267 1.34 8.46 -19.19
N SER A 268 2.48 9.17 -19.24
CA SER A 268 3.26 9.25 -20.48
C SER A 268 3.67 7.84 -20.94
N PRO A 269 3.82 7.58 -22.25
CA PRO A 269 4.25 6.26 -22.74
C PRO A 269 5.56 5.78 -22.11
N ARG A 270 6.44 6.75 -21.77
CA ARG A 270 7.68 6.48 -21.06
C ARG A 270 7.41 5.94 -19.64
N LEU A 271 6.53 6.60 -18.90
CA LEU A 271 6.16 6.21 -17.54
C LEU A 271 5.42 4.86 -17.50
N ALA A 272 4.52 4.61 -18.47
CA ALA A 272 3.82 3.33 -18.63
C ALA A 272 4.77 2.15 -18.90
N ARG A 273 5.76 2.35 -19.78
CA ARG A 273 6.81 1.35 -20.06
C ARG A 273 7.59 0.97 -18.83
N TYR A 274 8.03 1.96 -18.05
CA TYR A 274 8.82 1.72 -16.85
C TYR A 274 8.02 1.08 -15.72
N ALA A 275 6.71 1.36 -15.66
CA ALA A 275 5.79 0.66 -14.77
C ALA A 275 5.56 -0.81 -15.16
N GLY A 276 6.04 -1.24 -16.34
CA GLY A 276 5.78 -2.59 -16.87
C GLY A 276 4.31 -2.77 -17.29
N LEU A 277 3.66 -1.69 -17.74
CA LEU A 277 2.22 -1.63 -18.06
C LEU A 277 1.92 -1.43 -19.55
N ASP A 278 2.96 -1.54 -20.40
CA ASP A 278 2.91 -1.52 -21.88
C ASP A 278 2.47 -2.86 -22.50
#